data_AF-A0A3P1UPK1-F1
#
_entry.id   AF-A0A3P1UPK1-F1
#
_cell.length_a   1.000
_cell.length_b   1.000
_cell.length_c   1.000
_cell.angle_alpha   90.00
_cell.angle_beta   90.00
_cell.angle_gamma   90.00
#
_symmetry.space_group_name_H-M   'P 1'
#
loop_
_entity.id
_entity.type
_entity.pdbx_description
1 polymer ?
#
loop_
_entity_poly.entity_id
_entity_poly.type
_entity_poly.pdbx_seq_one_letter_code
_entity_poly.pdbx_strand_id
1 'polypeptide(L)' 'MRGSYLNNKKVGIWHEYENNKVKIKVAFDENEKFAGIYREFFSNGDIKEEKYYFQGKEIEEEKT' A
#
# COMPACT_ATOMS: atom_id res chain seq x y z
N MET A 1 -5.22 2.59 -10.13
CA MET A 1 -5.48 2.15 -8.74
C MET A 1 -6.89 2.58 -8.32
N ARG A 2 -7.49 1.93 -7.32
CA ARG A 2 -8.77 2.31 -6.71
C ARG A 2 -8.58 2.55 -5.21
N GLY A 3 -9.17 3.61 -4.69
CA GLY A 3 -9.08 4.01 -3.28
C GLY A 3 -9.88 5.28 -3.03
N SER A 4 -9.66 5.88 -1.86
CA SER A 4 -10.41 7.06 -1.41
C SER A 4 -9.62 8.35 -1.60
N TYR A 5 -10.35 9.44 -1.83
CA TYR A 5 -9.81 10.79 -1.85
C TYR A 5 -10.42 11.62 -0.72
N LEU A 6 -9.61 12.51 -0.13
CA LEU A 6 -10.04 13.57 0.78
C LEU A 6 -9.43 14.88 0.29
N ASN A 7 -10.24 15.90 0.02
CA ASN A 7 -9.76 17.19 -0.49
C ASN A 7 -8.86 17.07 -1.74
N ASN A 8 -9.26 16.23 -2.70
CA ASN A 8 -8.52 15.88 -3.93
C ASN A 8 -7.16 15.18 -3.71
N LYS A 9 -6.87 14.73 -2.48
CA LYS A 9 -5.66 13.99 -2.12
C LYS A 9 -5.96 12.52 -1.87
N LYS A 10 -5.08 11.61 -2.29
CA LYS A 10 -5.20 10.17 -1.99
C LYS A 10 -5.06 9.94 -0.48
N VAL A 11 -5.99 9.21 0.11
CA VAL A 11 -5.94 8.82 1.52
C VAL A 11 -6.35 7.37 1.72
N GLY A 12 -5.86 6.76 2.80
CA GLY A 12 -6.25 5.41 3.21
C GLY A 12 -5.68 4.32 2.29
N ILE A 13 -6.41 3.21 2.18
CA ILE A 13 -5.95 2.02 1.45
C ILE A 13 -6.27 2.13 -0.04
N TRP A 14 -5.26 1.89 -0.86
CA TRP A 14 -5.32 1.89 -2.31
C TRP A 14 -4.93 0.52 -2.87
N HIS A 15 -5.63 0.12 -3.92
CA HIS A 15 -5.42 -1.15 -4.61
C HIS A 15 -5.04 -0.91 -6.07
N GLU A 16 -3.95 -1.53 -6.51
CA GLU A 16 -3.63 -1.69 -7.91
C GLU A 16 -4.07 -3.07 -8.38
N TYR A 17 -4.57 -3.15 -9.61
CA TYR A 17 -5.10 -4.37 -10.18
C TYR A 17 -4.38 -4.72 -11.48
N GLU A 18 -4.07 -5.99 -11.65
CA GLU A 18 -3.55 -6.58 -12.88
C GLU A 18 -4.36 -7.84 -13.19
N ASN A 19 -4.84 -7.99 -14.43
CA ASN A 19 -5.70 -9.10 -14.83
C ASN A 19 -6.91 -9.33 -13.90
N ASN A 20 -7.56 -8.24 -13.46
CA ASN A 20 -8.68 -8.22 -12.51
C ASN A 20 -8.38 -8.76 -11.10
N LYS A 21 -7.10 -8.99 -10.77
CA LYS A 21 -6.64 -9.38 -9.42
C LYS A 21 -5.89 -8.23 -8.77
N VAL A 22 -5.91 -8.15 -7.44
CA VAL A 22 -5.09 -7.17 -6.71
C VAL A 22 -3.63 -7.54 -6.87
N LYS A 23 -2.83 -6.61 -7.37
CA LYS A 23 -1.37 -6.74 -7.49
C LYS A 23 -0.65 -6.04 -6.35
N ILE A 24 -1.13 -4.86 -5.96
CA ILE A 24 -0.53 -4.03 -4.91
C ILE A 24 -1.63 -3.50 -3.99
N LYS A 25 -1.37 -3.52 -2.68
CA LYS A 25 -2.13 -2.81 -1.66
C LYS A 25 -1.18 -1.86 -0.94
N VAL A 26 -1.51 -0.57 -0.90
CA VAL A 26 -0.67 0.46 -0.26
C VAL A 26 -1.52 1.45 0.51
N ALA A 27 -1.00 1.99 1.60
CA ALA A 27 -1.68 2.94 2.46
C ALA A 27 -1.06 4.35 2.35
N PHE A 28 -1.92 5.37 2.32
CA PHE A 28 -1.54 6.79 2.28
C PHE A 28 -2.08 7.56 3.49
N ASP A 29 -1.28 8.49 4.02
CA ASP A 29 -1.71 9.47 5.02
C ASP A 29 -2.46 10.66 4.41
N GLU A 30 -2.89 11.61 5.26
CA GLU A 30 -3.57 12.85 4.86
C GLU A 30 -2.72 13.80 3.98
N ASN A 31 -1.42 13.54 3.90
CA ASN A 31 -0.44 14.30 3.12
C ASN A 31 -0.02 13.58 1.83
N GLU A 32 -0.74 12.52 1.44
CA GLU A 32 -0.43 11.65 0.27
C GLU A 32 0.93 10.95 0.35
N LYS A 33 1.46 10.75 1.56
CA LYS A 33 2.69 9.96 1.78
C LYS A 33 2.33 8.53 2.13
N PHE A 34 3.19 7.58 1.76
CA PHE A 34 3.02 6.20 2.17
C PHE A 34 3.09 6.08 3.70
N ALA A 35 2.06 5.51 4.30
CA ALA A 35 1.93 5.35 5.74
C ALA A 35 1.09 4.10 6.05
N GLY A 36 1.74 3.08 6.60
CA GLY A 36 1.17 1.76 6.88
C GLY A 36 1.75 0.70 5.95
N ILE A 37 0.94 -0.32 5.67
CA ILE A 37 1.39 -1.51 4.93
C ILE A 37 1.48 -1.25 3.43
N TYR A 38 2.58 -1.70 2.83
CA TYR A 38 2.72 -1.98 1.42
C TYR A 38 2.76 -3.49 1.24
N ARG A 39 1.91 -4.03 0.36
CA ARG A 39 1.86 -5.46 0.07
C ARG A 39 1.75 -5.70 -1.43
N GLU A 40 2.70 -6.43 -1.98
CA GLU A 40 2.67 -6.93 -3.36
C GLU A 40 2.23 -8.39 -3.36
N PHE A 41 1.43 -8.78 -4.34
CA PHE A 41 0.94 -10.14 -4.51
C PHE A 41 1.42 -10.75 -5.82
N PHE A 42 1.72 -12.04 -5.79
CA PHE A 42 1.88 -12.85 -7.00
C PHE A 42 0.52 -13.06 -7.69
N SER A 43 0.53 -13.47 -8.96
CA SER A 43 -0.68 -13.76 -9.74
C SER A 43 -1.56 -14.88 -9.14
N ASN A 44 -0.99 -15.73 -8.28
CA ASN A 44 -1.69 -16.77 -7.55
C ASN A 44 -2.39 -16.25 -6.27
N GLY A 45 -2.13 -15.02 -5.85
CA GLY A 45 -2.69 -14.38 -4.65
C GLY A 45 -1.79 -14.43 -3.41
N ASP A 46 -0.64 -15.10 -3.49
CA ASP A 46 0.31 -15.16 -2.37
C ASP A 46 1.04 -13.83 -2.21
N ILE A 47 1.47 -13.55 -0.97
CA ILE A 47 2.26 -12.36 -0.67
C ILE A 47 3.64 -12.53 -1.29
N LYS A 48 4.00 -11.61 -2.19
CA LYS A 48 5.32 -11.51 -2.79
C LYS A 48 6.24 -10.65 -1.93
N GLU A 49 5.73 -9.55 -1.42
CA GLU A 49 6.48 -8.59 -0.61
C GLU A 49 5.54 -7.93 0.39
N GLU A 50 6.01 -7.74 1.61
CA GLU A 50 5.34 -6.95 2.63
C GLU A 50 6.35 -6.01 3.30
N LYS A 51 6.01 -4.73 3.33
CA LYS A 51 6.83 -3.65 3.88
C LYS A 51 5.96 -2.70 4.67
N TYR A 52 6.55 -2.02 5.63
CA TYR A 52 5.88 -0.98 6.41
C TYR A 52 6.49 0.37 6.06
N TYR A 53 5.65 1.37 5.88
CA TYR A 53 6.08 2.74 5.61
C TYR A 53 5.54 3.68 6.68
N PHE A 54 6.33 4.69 7.05
CA PHE A 54 5.89 5.80 7.87
C PHE A 54 6.36 7.11 7.25
N GLN A 55 5.43 8.02 6.96
CA GLN A 55 5.69 9.32 6.33
C GLN A 55 6.54 9.23 5.04
N GLY A 56 6.31 8.19 4.24
CA GLY A 56 7.00 7.93 2.98
C GLY A 56 8.34 7.21 3.11
N LYS A 57 8.75 6.81 4.32
CA LYS A 57 9.98 6.05 4.56
C LYS A 57 9.67 4.62 4.93
N GLU A 58 10.37 3.67 4.34
CA GLU A 58 10.31 2.27 4.75
C GLU A 58 10.84 2.15 6.17
N ILE A 59 10.11 1.44 7.03
CA ILE A 59 10.56 1.05 8.35
C ILE A 59 10.72 -0.47 8.34
N GLU A 60 11.91 -0.93 8.70
CA GLU A 60 12.14 -2.33 8.97
C GLU A 60 11.53 -2.61 10.34
N GLU A 61 10.62 -3.58 10.44
CA GLU A 61 10.32 -4.17 11.75
C GLU A 61 11.60 -4.90 12.18
N GLU A 62 12.39 -4.27 13.05
CA GLU A 62 13.36 -4.99 13.87
C GLU A 62 12.58 -5.99 14.71
N LYS A 63 12.47 -7.23 14.20
CA LYS A 63 11.97 -8.37 14.96
C LYS A 63 12.89 -8.54 16.16
N THR A 64 12.50 -7.93 17.29
CA THR A 64 13.16 -8.08 18.59
C THR A 64 12.65 -9.34 19.29
#